data_AF-A0A7J8H3J3-F1
#
_entry.id   AF-A0A7J8H3J3-F1
#
_cell.length_a   1.000
_cell.length_b   1.000
_cell.length_c   1.000
_cell.angle_alpha   90.00
_cell.angle_beta   90.00
_cell.angle_gamma   90.00
#
_symmetry.space_group_name_H-M   'P 1'
#
loop_
_entity.id
_entity.type
_entity.pdbx_description
1 polymer ?
#
loop_
_entity_poly.entity_id
_entity_poly.type
_entity_poly.pdbx_seq_one_letter_code
_entity_poly.pdbx_strand_id
1 'polypeptide(L)'
;MTRWLPDHLAAHCYACDSAFWLASRKHHCSCGNVFCSSCCNQKVPVPSQQLFEPSRVCKSCYSSLHPTSSSIDLELDKPIAATSN
;
A
#
# COMPACT_ATOMS: atom_id res chain seq x y z
N MET A 1 17.88 8.90 0.41
CA MET A 1 17.54 8.73 1.84
C MET A 1 16.09 9.13 2.01
N THR A 2 15.24 8.24 2.54
CA THR A 2 13.84 8.57 2.80
C THR A 2 13.75 9.44 4.06
N ARG A 3 13.11 10.61 3.98
CA ARG A 3 12.91 11.47 5.16
C ARG A 3 11.85 10.83 6.07
N TRP A 4 12.22 10.49 7.30
CA TRP A 4 11.30 9.98 8.31
C TRP A 4 10.56 11.14 8.97
N LEU A 5 9.23 11.16 8.89
CA LEU A 5 8.41 12.22 9.47
C LEU A 5 8.30 12.01 11.00
N PRO A 6 8.71 12.95 11.86
CA PRO A 6 8.53 12.83 13.30
C PRO A 6 7.05 12.77 13.72
N ASP A 7 6.73 11.95 14.72
CA ASP A 7 5.36 11.75 15.22
C ASP A 7 4.65 13.04 15.58
N HIS A 8 5.33 13.98 16.23
CA HIS A 8 4.72 15.25 16.68
C HIS A 8 4.29 16.16 15.52
N LEU A 9 4.85 15.97 14.32
CA LEU A 9 4.46 16.70 13.11
C LEU A 9 3.33 15.99 12.34
N ALA A 10 3.10 14.70 12.60
CA ALA A 10 2.01 13.95 12.00
C ALA A 10 0.72 14.13 12.80
N ALA A 11 -0.07 15.14 12.44
CA ALA A 11 -1.40 15.35 13.04
C ALA A 11 -2.42 14.33 12.54
N HIS A 12 -2.38 13.98 11.24
CA HIS A 12 -3.35 13.11 10.57
C HIS A 12 -2.68 11.93 9.88
N CYS A 13 -3.44 10.88 9.61
CA CYS A 13 -2.98 9.77 8.78
C CYS A 13 -2.69 10.25 7.35
N TYR A 14 -1.50 9.95 6.84
CA TYR A 14 -1.08 10.35 5.50
C TYR A 14 -1.96 9.81 4.35
N ALA A 15 -2.71 8.71 4.56
CA ALA A 15 -3.55 8.10 3.53
C ALA A 15 -5.03 8.49 3.62
N CYS A 16 -5.63 8.41 4.81
CA CYS A 16 -7.08 8.62 4.98
C CYS A 16 -7.43 9.93 5.69
N ASP A 17 -6.43 10.74 6.04
CA ASP A 17 -6.57 12.03 6.73
C ASP A 17 -7.27 11.97 8.10
N SER A 18 -7.45 10.77 8.66
CA SER A 18 -8.00 10.62 10.02
C SER A 18 -7.07 11.28 11.03
N ALA A 19 -7.60 12.20 11.84
CA ALA A 19 -6.86 12.84 12.92
C ALA A 19 -6.35 11.81 13.95
N PHE A 20 -5.11 11.99 14.41
CA PHE A 20 -4.58 11.25 15.53
C PHE A 20 -4.94 11.94 16.84
N TRP A 21 -5.63 11.20 17.71
CA TRP A 21 -5.94 11.61 19.09
C TRP A 21 -5.01 10.90 20.07
N LEU A 22 -5.07 11.25 21.36
CA LEU A 22 -4.25 10.61 22.41
C LEU A 22 -4.36 9.07 22.42
N ALA A 23 -5.53 8.51 22.08
CA ALA A 23 -5.75 7.07 22.00
C ALA A 23 -5.32 6.45 20.65
N SER A 24 -5.07 7.27 19.61
CA SER A 24 -4.76 6.80 18.25
C SER A 24 -3.26 6.56 18.10
N ARG A 25 -2.86 5.30 17.96
CA ARG A 25 -1.45 4.95 17.73
C ARG A 25 -1.01 5.33 16.32
N LYS A 26 0.15 5.98 16.22
CA LYS A 26 0.81 6.33 14.96
C LYS A 26 1.66 5.15 14.47
N HIS A 27 1.64 4.90 13.16
CA HIS A 27 2.40 3.82 12.54
C HIS A 27 3.22 4.36 11.37
N HIS A 28 4.51 4.07 11.35
CA HIS A 28 5.36 4.46 10.23
C HIS A 28 5.39 3.39 9.15
N CYS A 29 5.43 3.84 7.90
CA CYS A 29 5.80 3.04 6.75
C CYS A 29 7.30 3.20 6.47
N SER A 30 7.95 2.21 5.86
CA SER A 30 9.33 2.34 5.34
C SER A 30 9.50 3.47 4.30
N CYS A 31 8.40 4.01 3.75
CA CYS A 31 8.42 5.24 2.94
C CYS A 31 8.54 6.55 3.76
N GLY A 32 8.59 6.48 5.09
CA GLY A 32 8.85 7.60 5.98
C GLY A 32 7.62 8.38 6.46
N ASN A 33 6.43 8.06 5.95
CA ASN A 33 5.18 8.71 6.36
C ASN A 33 4.47 7.98 7.51
N VAL A 34 3.55 8.69 8.17
CA VAL A 34 2.78 8.22 9.34
C VAL A 34 1.34 7.90 8.98
N PHE A 35 0.83 6.77 9.47
CA PHE A 35 -0.47 6.20 9.13
C PHE A 35 -1.20 5.67 10.35
N CYS A 36 -2.51 5.55 10.26
CA CYS A 36 -3.32 4.80 11.20
C CYS A 36 -3.16 3.28 10.98
N SER A 37 -3.67 2.48 11.93
CA SER A 37 -3.51 1.02 11.89
C SER A 37 -4.09 0.41 10.61
N SER A 38 -5.26 0.87 10.17
CA SER A 38 -5.94 0.33 8.98
C SER A 38 -5.24 0.67 7.66
N CYS A 39 -4.51 1.78 7.59
CA CYS A 39 -3.76 2.20 6.39
C CYS A 39 -2.34 1.62 6.32
N CYS A 40 -1.84 1.06 7.42
CA CYS A 40 -0.47 0.57 7.55
C CYS A 40 -0.42 -0.68 8.43
N ASN A 41 -1.07 -1.75 7.96
CA ASN A 41 -1.20 -3.04 8.66
C ASN A 41 -0.40 -4.19 8.01
N GLN A 42 0.30 -3.94 6.91
CA GLN A 42 1.07 -4.98 6.21
C GLN A 42 2.55 -4.94 6.59
N LYS A 43 3.21 -6.10 6.51
CA LYS A 43 4.67 -6.23 6.63
C LYS A 43 5.22 -7.02 5.46
N VAL A 44 6.21 -6.47 4.77
CA VAL A 44 6.86 -7.11 3.62
C VAL A 44 8.34 -6.71 3.56
N PRO A 45 9.22 -7.56 3.02
CA PRO A 45 10.58 -7.14 2.69
C PRO A 45 10.54 -5.94 1.71
N VAL A 46 11.48 -5.01 1.87
CA VAL A 46 11.66 -3.87 0.96
C VAL A 46 13.10 -3.89 0.42
N PRO A 47 13.41 -4.76 -0.56
CA PRO A 47 14.78 -4.93 -1.06
C PRO A 47 15.36 -3.65 -1.68
N SER A 48 14.52 -2.80 -2.26
CA SER A 48 14.92 -1.49 -2.81
C SER A 48 15.50 -0.53 -1.76
N GLN A 49 15.21 -0.78 -0.48
CA GLN A 49 15.76 -0.05 0.67
C GLN A 49 16.77 -0.90 1.47
N GLN A 50 17.21 -2.04 0.94
CA GLN A 50 18.08 -3.01 1.63
C GLN A 50 17.47 -3.57 2.94
N LEU A 51 16.13 -3.58 3.03
CA LEU A 51 15.39 -4.16 4.15
C LEU A 51 14.91 -5.56 3.76
N PHE A 52 15.74 -6.57 4.02
CA PHE A 52 15.43 -7.96 3.66
C PHE A 52 14.46 -8.64 4.63
N GLU A 53 14.41 -8.17 5.88
CA GLU A 53 13.39 -8.58 6.85
C GLU A 53 12.07 -7.84 6.64
N PRO A 54 10.90 -8.48 6.91
CA PRO A 54 9.60 -7.85 6.75
C PRO A 54 9.45 -6.54 7.54
N SER A 55 9.37 -5.42 6.81
CA SER A 55 9.19 -4.08 7.35
C SER A 55 7.74 -3.63 7.17
N ARG A 56 7.26 -2.78 8.09
CA ARG A 56 5.88 -2.28 8.04
C ARG A 56 5.71 -1.32 6.86
N VAL A 57 4.69 -1.56 6.04
CA VAL A 57 4.38 -0.73 4.88
C VAL A 57 2.92 -0.27 4.85
N CYS A 58 2.67 0.89 4.26
CA CYS A 58 1.33 1.36 3.93
C CYS A 58 0.77 0.61 2.72
N LYS A 59 -0.55 0.71 2.50
CA LYS A 59 -1.23 0.06 1.37
C LYS A 59 -0.62 0.40 0.01
N SER A 60 -0.28 1.67 -0.22
CA SER A 60 0.33 2.12 -1.48
C SER A 60 1.69 1.44 -1.73
N CYS A 61 2.59 1.44 -0.72
CA CYS A 61 3.88 0.77 -0.83
C CYS A 61 3.74 -0.75 -0.98
N TYR A 62 2.77 -1.36 -0.31
CA TYR A 62 2.48 -2.77 -0.46
C TYR A 62 2.11 -3.12 -1.92
N SER A 63 1.19 -2.36 -2.52
CA SER A 63 0.76 -2.53 -3.91
C SER A 63 1.88 -2.28 -4.92
N SER A 64 2.79 -1.34 -4.67
CA SER A 64 3.95 -1.12 -5.55
C SER A 64 4.97 -2.26 -5.51
N LEU A 65 5.09 -2.95 -4.36
CA LEU A 65 5.99 -4.11 -4.21
C LEU A 65 5.34 -5.40 -4.71
N HIS A 66 4.00 -5.46 -4.72
CA HIS A 66 3.20 -6.59 -5.19
C HIS A 66 2.22 -6.07 -6.23
N PRO A 67 2.69 -5.69 -7.43
CA PRO A 67 1.77 -5.36 -8.51
C PRO A 67 0.92 -6.60 -8.78
N THR A 68 -0.27 -6.65 -8.19
CA THR A 68 -1.30 -7.57 -8.65
C THR A 68 -1.50 -7.19 -10.10
N SER A 69 -1.35 -8.14 -11.00
CA SER A 69 -1.65 -8.01 -12.43
C SER A 69 -3.16 -7.82 -12.65
N SER A 70 -3.78 -6.89 -11.95
CA SER A 70 -5.19 -6.54 -12.02
C SER A 70 -5.36 -5.44 -13.06
N SER A 71 -5.00 -5.75 -14.30
CA SER A 71 -5.39 -5.04 -15.52
C SER A 71 -5.19 -5.98 -16.72
N ILE A 72 -5.87 -7.12 -16.72
CA ILE A 72 -6.35 -7.72 -17.97
C ILE A 72 -7.86 -7.70 -17.82
N ASP A 73 -8.44 -6.58 -18.26
CA ASP A 73 -9.87 -6.49 -18.50
C ASP A 73 -10.27 -7.59 -19.50
N LEU A 74 -11.43 -8.16 -19.22
CA LEU A 74 -12.11 -9.17 -19.99
C LEU A 74 -12.44 -8.64 -21.40
N GLU A 75 -11.79 -9.16 -22.44
CA GLU A 75 -12.38 -9.25 -23.78
C GLU A 75 -12.24 -10.69 -24.32
N LEU A 76 -12.92 -11.63 -23.67
CA LEU A 76 -13.31 -12.89 -24.31
C LEU A 76 -14.77 -13.21 -23.97
N ASP A 77 -15.67 -12.30 -24.36
CA ASP A 77 -17.07 -12.68 -24.58
C ASP A 77 -17.53 -12.09 -25.91
N LYS A 78 -17.04 -12.69 -27.00
CA LYS A 78 -17.81 -12.75 -28.24
C LYS A 78 -17.98 -14.22 -28.58
N PRO A 79 -19.22 -14.77 -28.50
CA PRO A 79 -19.47 -16.14 -28.90
C PRO A 79 -19.19 -16.30 -30.40
N ILE A 80 -18.41 -17.34 -30.74
CA ILE A 80 -18.22 -17.79 -32.12
C ILE A 80 -19.53 -18.46 -32.55
N ALA A 81 -20.41 -17.70 -33.16
CA ALA A 81 -21.56 -18.23 -33.88
C ALA A 81 -21.33 -18.04 -35.38
N ALA A 82 -20.91 -19.11 -36.06
CA ALA A 82 -21.59 -19.62 -37.25
C ALA A 82 -20.84 -20.85 -37.79
N THR A 83 -21.61 -21.92 -37.87
CA THR A 83 -21.36 -23.23 -38.46
C THR A 83 -20.86 -23.17 -39.90
N SER A 84 -19.97 -24.10 -40.24
CA SER A 84 -19.65 -24.51 -41.60
C SER A 84 -20.75 -25.45 -42.11
N ASN A 85 -21.30 -25.17 -43.29
CA ASN A 85 -21.52 -26.13 -44.37
C ASN A 85 -21.94 -25.41 -45.66
#